data_AF-A0A2S2PQY1-F1
#
_entry.id   AF-A0A2S2PQY1-F1
#
_cell.length_a   1.000
_cell.length_b   1.000
_cell.length_c   1.000
_cell.angle_alpha   90.00
_cell.angle_beta   90.00
_cell.angle_gamma   90.00
#
_symmetry.space_group_name_H-M   'P 1'
#
loop_
_entity.id
_entity.type
_entity.pdbx_description
1 polymer ?
#
loop_
_entity_poly.entity_id
_entity_poly.type
_entity_poly.pdbx_seq_one_letter_code
_entity_poly.pdbx_strand_id
1 'polypeptide(L)'
;ALLKFSIENNVIIEQKFLVKGHTQMPCDSVHSSIERTIKNKDIYLPSDYMKLTKLARKNPSPYESHSVNYSDFYDYKKLNYYKSIRPGRSKGDPEVRNIRALKYDPTTKKNILQNKF
;
A
#
# COMPACT_ATOMS: atom_id res chain seq x y z
N ALA A 1 -6.03 11.08 -2.26
CA ALA A 1 -6.86 10.41 -1.24
C ALA A 1 -6.30 10.61 0.18
N LEU A 2 -5.07 10.15 0.46
CA LEU A 2 -4.49 10.18 1.82
C LEU A 2 -4.38 11.58 2.45
N LEU A 3 -4.01 12.62 1.69
CA LEU A 3 -4.01 13.99 2.23
C LEU A 3 -5.40 14.44 2.67
N LYS A 4 -6.44 14.15 1.87
CA LYS A 4 -7.82 14.50 2.20
C LYS A 4 -8.23 13.84 3.51
N PHE A 5 -7.96 12.54 3.64
CA PHE A 5 -8.23 11.78 4.85
C PHE A 5 -7.49 12.34 6.08
N SER A 6 -6.22 12.71 5.92
CA SER A 6 -5.40 13.35 6.95
C SER A 6 -6.03 14.66 7.44
N ILE A 7 -6.50 15.51 6.51
CA ILE A 7 -7.17 16.79 6.83
C ILE A 7 -8.52 16.54 7.52
N GLU A 8 -9.35 15.64 6.99
CA GLU A 8 -10.69 15.37 7.53
C GLU A 8 -10.66 14.77 8.94
N ASN A 9 -9.71 13.88 9.21
CA ASN A 9 -9.60 13.20 10.50
C ASN A 9 -8.57 13.85 11.43
N ASN A 10 -7.92 14.94 10.99
CA ASN A 10 -6.84 15.63 11.71
C ASN A 10 -5.73 14.67 12.21
N VAL A 11 -5.32 13.73 11.35
CA VAL A 11 -4.29 12.73 11.65
C VAL A 11 -3.08 12.90 10.73
N ILE A 12 -1.89 12.67 11.26
CA ILE A 12 -0.66 12.62 10.48
C ILE A 12 -0.53 11.22 9.87
N ILE A 13 -0.35 11.15 8.55
CA ILE A 13 -0.15 9.87 7.85
C ILE A 13 1.26 9.82 7.30
N GLU A 14 1.95 8.71 7.56
CA GLU A 14 3.23 8.40 6.95
C GLU A 14 3.08 7.20 6.01
N GLN A 15 3.35 7.41 4.73
CA GLN A 15 3.38 6.35 3.73
C GLN A 15 4.83 6.00 3.43
N LYS A 16 5.26 4.83 3.87
CA LYS A 16 6.60 4.31 3.64
C LYS A 16 6.68 3.56 2.32
N PHE A 17 7.80 3.69 1.63
CA PHE A 17 8.11 3.01 0.37
C PHE A 17 9.27 2.04 0.56
N LEU A 18 9.30 1.02 -0.28
CA LEU A 18 10.39 0.06 -0.28
C LEU A 18 11.68 0.73 -0.77
N VAL A 19 12.74 0.62 0.03
CA VAL A 19 14.04 1.23 -0.29
C VAL A 19 14.82 0.31 -1.22
N LYS A 20 15.46 0.91 -2.24
CA LYS A 20 16.30 0.20 -3.20
C LYS A 20 17.31 -0.70 -2.47
N GLY A 21 17.23 -2.01 -2.73
CA GLY A 21 18.09 -3.03 -2.11
C GLY A 21 17.38 -3.96 -1.12
N HIS A 22 16.16 -3.61 -0.68
CA HIS A 22 15.29 -4.53 0.04
C HIS A 22 14.35 -5.22 -0.94
N THR A 23 14.13 -6.53 -0.79
CA THR A 23 13.23 -7.30 -1.67
C THR A 23 11.86 -7.53 -1.06
N GLN A 24 11.69 -7.32 0.25
CA GLN A 24 10.48 -7.69 0.98
C GLN A 24 10.16 -6.67 2.09
N MET A 25 8.91 -6.25 2.22
CA MET A 25 8.34 -5.63 3.41
C MET A 25 7.72 -6.70 4.34
N PRO A 26 7.52 -6.45 5.64
CA PRO A 26 6.90 -7.42 6.55
C PRO A 26 5.52 -7.94 6.09
N CYS A 27 4.77 -7.10 5.36
CA CYS A 27 3.47 -7.44 4.76
C CYS A 27 3.58 -8.53 3.65
N ASP A 28 4.74 -8.68 3.03
CA ASP A 28 4.94 -9.61 1.89
C ASP A 28 5.05 -11.08 2.33
N SER A 29 5.19 -11.34 3.64
CA SER A 29 5.19 -12.69 4.20
C SER A 29 3.85 -13.42 3.98
N VAL A 30 2.74 -12.69 4.08
CA VAL A 30 1.39 -13.20 3.82
C VAL A 30 1.23 -13.52 2.34
N HIS A 31 1.65 -12.60 1.47
CA HIS A 31 1.61 -12.77 0.02
C HIS A 31 2.40 -14.01 -0.42
N SER A 32 3.63 -14.15 0.06
CA SER A 32 4.51 -15.29 -0.24
C SER A 32 3.89 -16.63 0.20
N SER A 33 3.21 -16.65 1.34
CA SER A 33 2.55 -17.86 1.86
C SER A 33 1.35 -18.28 0.99
N ILE A 34 0.56 -17.29 0.56
CA ILE A 34 -0.60 -17.51 -0.32
C ILE A 34 -0.12 -17.97 -1.70
N GLU A 35 0.86 -17.29 -2.29
CA GLU A 35 1.42 -17.64 -3.59
C GLU A 35 1.97 -19.07 -3.60
N ARG A 36 2.74 -19.45 -2.58
CA ARG A 36 3.25 -20.82 -2.44
C ARG A 36 2.13 -21.85 -2.34
N THR A 37 1.01 -21.50 -1.73
CA THR A 37 -0.14 -22.40 -1.54
C THR A 37 -0.98 -22.54 -2.80
N ILE A 38 -1.06 -21.48 -3.60
CA ILE A 38 -1.77 -21.43 -4.89
C ILE A 38 -0.95 -22.12 -5.98
N LYS A 39 0.38 -22.01 -5.92
CA LYS A 39 1.29 -22.62 -6.89
C LYS A 39 1.06 -24.13 -6.98
N ASN A 40 0.88 -24.63 -8.19
CA ASN A 40 0.61 -26.04 -8.52
C ASN A 40 -0.74 -26.58 -8.03
N LYS A 41 -1.75 -25.72 -7.83
CA LYS A 41 -3.14 -26.14 -7.61
C LYS A 41 -4.02 -25.72 -8.77
N ASP A 42 -4.89 -26.61 -9.20
CA ASP A 42 -5.90 -26.29 -10.19
C ASP A 42 -7.00 -25.44 -9.55
N ILE A 43 -7.34 -24.34 -10.21
CA ILE A 43 -8.34 -23.38 -9.74
C ILE A 43 -9.37 -23.22 -10.83
N TYR A 44 -10.59 -23.65 -10.53
CA TYR A 44 -11.70 -23.65 -11.48
C TYR A 44 -12.70 -22.52 -11.19
N LEU A 45 -12.83 -22.11 -9.92
CA LEU A 45 -13.73 -21.02 -9.52
C LEU A 45 -13.00 -19.92 -8.73
N PRO A 46 -13.43 -18.64 -8.86
CA PRO A 46 -12.92 -17.55 -8.03
C PRO A 46 -13.06 -17.80 -6.52
N SER A 47 -14.10 -18.52 -6.10
CA SER A 47 -14.32 -18.90 -4.70
C SER A 47 -13.25 -19.85 -4.15
N ASP A 48 -12.54 -20.58 -5.02
CA ASP A 48 -11.45 -21.45 -4.60
C ASP A 48 -10.22 -20.65 -4.15
N TYR A 49 -9.99 -19.45 -4.72
CA TYR A 49 -8.94 -18.55 -4.21
C TYR A 49 -9.20 -18.16 -2.75
N MET A 50 -10.46 -17.96 -2.35
CA MET A 50 -10.79 -17.66 -0.95
C MET A 50 -10.43 -18.85 -0.04
N LYS A 51 -10.76 -20.08 -0.46
CA LYS A 51 -10.42 -21.29 0.31
C LYS A 51 -8.91 -21.47 0.42
N LEU A 52 -8.19 -21.34 -0.69
CA LEU A 52 -6.74 -21.50 -0.74
C LEU A 52 -6.02 -20.43 0.09
N THR A 53 -6.53 -19.21 0.08
CA THR A 53 -6.01 -18.11 0.91
C THR A 53 -6.16 -18.42 2.39
N LYS A 54 -7.32 -18.90 2.85
CA LYS A 54 -7.52 -19.30 4.26
C LYS A 54 -6.53 -20.39 4.68
N LEU A 55 -6.31 -21.37 3.81
CA LEU A 55 -5.42 -22.51 4.06
C LEU A 55 -3.92 -22.18 4.00
N ALA A 56 -3.55 -21.00 3.49
CA ALA A 56 -2.15 -20.62 3.29
C ALA A 56 -1.37 -20.43 4.60
N ARG A 57 -2.05 -20.22 5.73
CA ARG A 57 -1.46 -20.19 7.06
C ARG A 57 -2.16 -21.21 7.95
N LYS A 58 -1.38 -22.01 8.67
CA LYS A 58 -1.92 -22.97 9.65
C LYS A 58 -1.74 -22.49 11.08
N ASN A 59 -0.56 -21.96 11.41
CA ASN A 59 -0.22 -21.41 12.73
C ASN A 59 0.03 -19.90 12.63
N PRO A 60 -0.41 -19.08 13.59
CA PRO A 60 -1.21 -19.42 14.77
C PRO A 60 -2.69 -19.75 14.46
N SER A 61 -3.19 -19.29 13.31
CA SER A 61 -4.54 -19.61 12.82
C SER A 61 -4.63 -19.39 11.30
N PRO A 62 -5.63 -19.96 10.61
CA PRO A 62 -5.96 -19.62 9.22
C PRO A 62 -6.09 -18.12 8.96
N TYR A 63 -5.88 -17.69 7.71
CA TYR A 63 -6.20 -16.32 7.33
C TYR A 63 -7.72 -16.12 7.25
N GLU A 64 -8.17 -14.89 7.48
CA GLU A 64 -9.52 -14.48 7.13
C GLU A 64 -9.52 -14.02 5.66
N SER A 65 -10.54 -14.44 4.91
CA SER A 65 -10.70 -14.08 3.51
C SER A 65 -12.13 -13.61 3.29
N HIS A 66 -12.24 -12.38 2.80
CA HIS A 66 -13.50 -11.71 2.47
C HIS A 66 -13.61 -11.58 0.96
N SER A 67 -14.83 -11.78 0.43
CA SER A 67 -15.11 -11.49 -0.97
C SER A 67 -15.21 -9.98 -1.12
N VAL A 68 -14.51 -9.43 -2.11
CA VAL A 68 -14.55 -8.01 -2.42
C VAL A 68 -15.68 -7.76 -3.41
N ASN A 69 -16.52 -6.77 -3.13
CA ASN A 69 -17.61 -6.33 -3.98
C ASN A 69 -17.28 -5.00 -4.67
N TYR A 70 -18.05 -4.64 -5.69
CA TYR A 70 -17.89 -3.35 -6.38
C TYR A 70 -17.96 -2.16 -5.41
N SER A 71 -18.80 -2.26 -4.37
CA SER A 71 -18.96 -1.25 -3.32
C SER A 71 -17.70 -0.98 -2.50
N ASP A 72 -16.74 -1.90 -2.49
CA ASP A 72 -15.51 -1.78 -1.72
C ASP A 72 -14.46 -0.92 -2.44
N PHE A 73 -14.64 -0.68 -3.75
CA PHE A 73 -13.74 0.12 -4.56
C PHE A 73 -14.21 1.58 -4.62
N TYR A 74 -13.44 2.46 -3.99
CA TYR A 74 -13.72 3.89 -4.00
C TYR A 74 -13.31 4.57 -5.31
N ASP A 75 -14.20 5.42 -5.86
CA ASP A 75 -13.85 6.28 -7.00
C ASP A 75 -13.06 7.51 -6.55
N TYR A 76 -11.76 7.51 -6.86
CA TYR A 76 -10.85 8.60 -6.56
C TYR A 76 -10.68 9.61 -7.70
N LYS A 77 -11.41 9.51 -8.83
CA LYS A 77 -11.29 10.45 -9.97
C LYS A 77 -11.55 11.91 -9.57
N LYS A 78 -12.40 12.13 -8.57
CA LYS A 78 -12.74 13.48 -8.06
C LYS A 78 -11.68 14.04 -7.09
N LEU A 79 -10.68 13.25 -6.70
CA LEU A 79 -9.73 13.55 -5.62
C LEU A 79 -8.40 14.12 -6.17
N ASN A 80 -8.46 15.28 -6.82
CA ASN A 80 -7.34 15.94 -7.51
C ASN A 80 -6.55 16.95 -6.65
N TYR A 81 -6.10 16.57 -5.45
CA TYR A 81 -5.26 17.48 -4.63
C TYR A 81 -3.86 17.72 -5.23
N TYR A 82 -3.32 16.75 -5.97
CA TYR A 82 -2.03 16.88 -6.66
C TYR A 82 -2.07 16.21 -8.02
N LYS A 83 -1.54 16.90 -9.04
CA LYS A 83 -1.41 16.35 -10.40
C LYS A 83 -0.18 15.45 -10.58
N SER A 84 0.87 15.66 -9.78
CA SER A 84 2.14 14.90 -9.86
C SER A 84 3.00 15.13 -8.62
N ILE A 85 3.73 14.12 -8.17
CA ILE A 85 4.86 14.30 -7.25
C ILE A 85 6.04 14.77 -8.09
N ARG A 86 6.43 16.04 -7.95
CA ARG A 86 7.55 16.60 -8.73
C ARG A 86 8.85 16.48 -7.94
N PRO A 87 9.97 16.09 -8.59
CA PRO A 87 11.28 16.26 -7.98
C PRO A 87 11.52 17.75 -7.72
N GLY A 88 12.42 18.07 -6.79
CA GLY A 88 12.84 19.46 -6.64
C GLY A 88 13.58 19.96 -7.89
N ARG A 89 13.76 21.29 -7.94
CA ARG A 89 14.25 22.00 -9.12
C ARG A 89 15.77 22.19 -9.13
N SER A 90 16.42 22.04 -7.97
CA SER A 90 17.83 22.37 -7.76
C SER A 90 18.69 21.12 -7.52
N LYS A 91 19.98 21.24 -7.81
CA LYS A 91 20.98 20.20 -7.53
C LYS A 91 21.04 19.94 -6.02
N GLY A 92 20.70 18.73 -5.59
CA GLY A 92 20.62 18.34 -4.18
C GLY A 92 19.19 18.25 -3.62
N ASP A 93 18.18 18.64 -4.40
CA ASP A 93 16.79 18.43 -3.99
C ASP A 93 16.42 16.94 -3.97
N PRO A 94 15.44 16.52 -3.13
CA PRO A 94 14.93 15.16 -3.11
C PRO A 94 14.38 14.76 -4.49
N GLU A 95 15.01 13.76 -5.10
CA GLU A 95 14.52 13.15 -6.33
C GLU A 95 13.44 12.11 -6.03
N VAL A 96 12.47 11.99 -6.93
CA VAL A 96 11.41 10.97 -6.84
C VAL A 96 11.98 9.54 -6.76
N ARG A 97 13.14 9.32 -7.36
CA ARG A 97 13.85 8.03 -7.39
C ARG A 97 14.36 7.58 -6.02
N ASN A 98 14.56 8.52 -5.10
CA ASN A 98 15.15 8.27 -3.78
C ASN A 98 14.13 8.44 -2.64
N ILE A 99 12.84 8.55 -2.94
CA ILE A 99 11.80 8.71 -1.91
C ILE A 99 11.74 7.44 -1.05
N ARG A 100 11.78 7.66 0.27
CA ARG A 100 11.62 6.58 1.27
C ARG A 100 10.28 6.67 1.99
N ALA A 101 9.77 7.89 2.21
CA ALA A 101 8.45 8.10 2.77
C ALA A 101 7.80 9.40 2.28
N LEU A 102 6.47 9.41 2.28
CA LEU A 102 5.66 10.61 2.15
C LEU A 102 4.93 10.86 3.46
N LYS A 103 5.11 12.05 4.03
CA LYS A 103 4.31 12.52 5.17
C LYS A 103 3.20 13.42 4.68
N TYR A 104 1.97 13.12 5.10
CA TYR A 104 0.78 13.93 4.91
C TYR A 104 0.46 14.61 6.23
N ASP A 105 0.54 15.94 6.24
CA ASP A 105 0.28 16.77 7.42
C ASP A 105 -1.00 17.61 7.19
N PRO A 106 -1.99 17.54 8.11
CA PRO A 106 -3.23 18.28 7.96
C PRO A 106 -3.03 19.81 8.05
N THR A 107 -1.99 20.24 8.76
CA THR A 107 -1.72 21.66 9.07
C THR A 107 -1.12 22.39 7.87
N THR A 108 -0.13 21.77 7.23
CA THR A 108 0.60 22.39 6.12
C THR A 108 -0.17 22.25 4.79
N LYS A 109 -1.19 21.37 4.74
CA LYS A 109 -1.93 20.97 3.54
C LYS A 109 -1.01 20.55 2.38
N LYS A 110 0.22 20.13 2.71
CA LYS A 110 1.30 19.78 1.79
C LYS A 110 1.81 18.38 2.09
N ASN A 111 2.13 17.63 1.03
CA ASN A 111 2.88 16.39 1.17
C ASN A 111 4.35 16.76 1.33
N ILE A 112 4.99 16.28 2.39
CA ILE A 112 6.42 16.51 2.65
C ILE A 112 7.16 15.23 2.27
N LEU A 113 8.09 15.36 1.31
CA LEU A 113 9.01 14.29 0.96
C LEU A 113 9.96 14.06 2.12
N GLN A 114 10.00 12.84 2.65
CA GLN A 114 10.94 12.48 3.70
C GLN A 114 11.97 11.48 3.16
N ASN A 115 13.25 11.84 3.32
CA ASN A 115 14.39 10.98 3.05
C ASN A 115 14.93 10.30 4.32
N LYS A 116 14.23 10.43 5.46
CA LYS A 116 14.69 9.93 6.75
C LYS A 116 14.43 8.43 6.90
N PHE A 117 15.41 7.75 7.51
CA PHE A 117 15.19 6.59 8.37
C PHE A 117 15.27 7.09 9.81
#